data_AF-A0A0Q0ZA46-F1
#
_entry.id   AF-A0A0Q0ZA46-F1
#
_cell.length_a   1.000
_cell.length_b   1.000
_cell.length_c   1.000
_cell.angle_alpha   90.00
_cell.angle_beta   90.00
_cell.angle_gamma   90.00
#
_symmetry.space_group_name_H-M   'P 1'
#
loop_
_entity.id
_entity.type
_entity.pdbx_description
1 polymer ?
#
loop_
_entity_poly.entity_id
_entity_poly.type
_entity_poly.pdbx_seq_one_letter_code
_entity_poly.pdbx_strand_id
1 'polypeptide(L)'
;MSISHDDLFQWVCEYIDEVDDWVTLIDVFRYFGYDPDRPTEAQITEVIGKILGSGNMRVLLVNPNISKVFETGEEDALVKELEELDPLYFMMAYLVDKADHS
;
A
#
# COMPACT_ATOMS: atom_id res chain seq x y z
N MET A 1 -8.36 10.50 14.63
CA MET A 1 -8.97 9.15 14.69
C MET A 1 -7.87 8.17 14.36
N SER A 2 -7.74 7.06 15.08
CA SER A 2 -6.80 6.00 14.70
C SER A 2 -7.54 5.04 13.77
N ILE A 3 -7.13 4.98 12.50
CA ILE A 3 -7.69 4.04 11.52
C ILE A 3 -7.20 2.63 11.87
N SER A 4 -8.09 1.64 11.96
CA SER A 4 -7.69 0.24 12.22
C SER A 4 -7.31 -0.51 10.94
N HIS A 5 -6.70 -1.69 11.07
CA HIS A 5 -6.39 -2.57 9.94
C HIS A 5 -7.65 -3.01 9.18
N ASP A 6 -8.73 -3.31 9.89
CA ASP A 6 -10.00 -3.75 9.31
C ASP A 6 -10.69 -2.62 8.54
N ASP A 7 -10.63 -1.38 9.07
CA ASP A 7 -11.20 -0.20 8.39
C ASP A 7 -10.49 0.06 7.05
N LEU A 8 -9.16 -0.10 7.00
CA LEU A 8 -8.37 0.05 5.78
C LEU A 8 -8.72 -1.03 4.76
N PHE A 9 -8.78 -2.30 5.20
CA PHE A 9 -9.11 -3.41 4.31
C PHE A 9 -10.51 -3.24 3.70
N GLN A 10 -11.51 -2.92 4.53
CA GLN A 10 -12.87 -2.68 4.06
C GLN A 10 -12.91 -1.53 3.04
N TRP A 11 -12.22 -0.42 3.32
CA TRP A 11 -12.14 0.71 2.40
C TRP A 11 -11.50 0.32 1.05
N VAL A 12 -10.44 -0.49 1.06
CA VAL A 12 -9.79 -0.98 -0.17
C VAL A 12 -10.77 -1.82 -0.99
N CYS A 13 -11.49 -2.75 -0.36
CA CYS A 13 -12.50 -3.56 -1.04
C CYS A 13 -13.61 -2.69 -1.65
N GLU A 14 -14.16 -1.75 -0.87
CA GLU A 14 -15.19 -0.81 -1.35
C GLU A 14 -14.68 0.04 -2.52
N TYR A 15 -13.44 0.52 -2.46
CA TYR A 15 -12.84 1.31 -3.54
C TYR A 15 -12.73 0.50 -4.84
N ILE A 16 -12.23 -0.73 -4.77
CA ILE A 16 -12.08 -1.61 -5.95
C ILE A 16 -13.46 -1.89 -6.57
N ASP A 17 -14.46 -2.18 -5.74
CA ASP A 17 -15.82 -2.47 -6.19
C ASP A 17 -16.50 -1.24 -6.83
N GLU A 18 -16.26 -0.03 -6.31
CA GLU A 18 -16.88 1.20 -6.81
C GLU A 18 -16.18 1.78 -8.05
N VAL A 19 -14.85 1.71 -8.09
CA VAL A 19 -14.02 2.41 -9.09
C VAL A 19 -13.62 1.49 -10.26
N ASP A 20 -13.72 0.16 -10.09
CA ASP A 20 -13.26 -0.86 -11.06
C ASP A 20 -11.78 -0.66 -11.44
N ASP A 21 -10.98 -0.19 -10.48
CA ASP A 21 -9.54 0.08 -10.65
C ASP A 21 -8.75 -0.37 -9.42
N TRP A 22 -7.44 -0.51 -9.58
CA TRP A 22 -6.55 -0.98 -8.53
C TRP A 22 -6.23 0.16 -7.55
N VAL A 23 -6.23 -0.14 -6.25
CA VAL A 23 -5.84 0.84 -5.23
C VAL A 23 -4.33 1.02 -5.26
N THR A 24 -3.87 2.26 -5.40
CA THR A 24 -2.45 2.59 -5.30
C THR A 24 -2.07 3.02 -3.88
N LEU A 25 -0.78 2.96 -3.57
CA LEU A 25 -0.26 3.46 -2.29
C LEU A 25 -0.53 4.97 -2.12
N ILE A 26 -0.60 5.72 -3.21
CA ILE A 26 -1.01 7.14 -3.19
C ILE A 26 -2.44 7.32 -2.69
N ASP A 27 -3.36 6.47 -3.14
CA ASP A 27 -4.75 6.54 -2.70
C ASP A 27 -4.85 6.27 -1.20
N VAL A 28 -4.05 5.33 -0.70
CA VAL A 28 -3.95 5.06 0.73
C VAL A 28 -3.37 6.27 1.47
N PHE A 29 -2.25 6.86 1.03
CA PHE A 29 -1.71 8.07 1.68
C PHE A 29 -2.75 9.20 1.75
N ARG A 30 -3.53 9.41 0.68
CA ARG A 30 -4.64 10.38 0.65
C ARG A 30 -5.76 10.01 1.61
N TYR A 31 -6.12 8.73 1.72
CA TYR A 31 -7.11 8.24 2.67
C TYR A 31 -6.72 8.56 4.13
N PHE A 32 -5.43 8.43 4.47
CA PHE A 32 -4.89 8.83 5.78
C PHE A 32 -4.70 10.35 5.94
N GLY A 33 -4.96 11.15 4.90
CA GLY A 33 -4.79 12.61 4.91
C GLY A 33 -3.32 13.06 4.84
N TYR A 34 -2.43 12.19 4.39
CA TYR A 34 -1.01 12.52 4.17
C TYR A 34 -0.77 13.11 2.78
N ASP A 35 0.38 13.79 2.61
CA ASP A 35 0.84 14.26 1.31
C ASP A 35 1.49 13.09 0.55
N PRO A 36 0.86 12.55 -0.51
CA PRO A 36 1.39 11.40 -1.23
C PRO A 36 2.64 11.72 -2.06
N ASP A 37 2.90 13.00 -2.37
CA ASP A 37 4.08 13.39 -3.14
C ASP A 37 5.33 13.46 -2.25
N ARG A 38 5.14 13.56 -0.93
CA ARG A 38 6.20 13.74 0.07
C ARG A 38 5.86 13.09 1.43
N PRO A 39 5.56 11.78 1.48
CA PRO A 39 5.34 11.12 2.76
C PRO A 39 6.68 11.01 3.51
N THR A 40 6.60 11.16 4.83
CA THR A 40 7.75 10.95 5.72
C THR A 40 7.96 9.45 5.96
N GLU A 41 9.19 9.04 6.29
CA GLU A 41 9.52 7.65 6.66
C GLU A 41 8.56 7.07 7.71
N ALA A 42 8.20 7.86 8.72
CA ALA A 42 7.24 7.46 9.75
C ALA A 42 5.83 7.19 9.19
N GLN A 43 5.37 8.00 8.23
CA GLN A 43 4.09 7.82 7.57
C GLN A 43 4.11 6.60 6.64
N ILE A 44 5.20 6.39 5.90
CA ILE A 44 5.38 5.20 5.06
C ILE A 44 5.33 3.95 5.94
N THR A 45 6.11 3.94 7.03
CA THR A 45 6.17 2.82 7.98
C THR A 45 4.80 2.54 8.60
N GLU A 46 4.07 3.57 9.02
CA GLU A 46 2.72 3.44 9.57
C GLU A 46 1.75 2.83 8.54
N VAL A 47 1.71 3.37 7.33
CA VAL A 47 0.81 2.91 6.27
C VAL A 47 1.14 1.47 5.86
N ILE A 48 2.42 1.16 5.60
CA ILE A 48 2.85 -0.19 5.23
C ILE A 48 2.54 -1.19 6.34
N GLY A 49 2.78 -0.83 7.60
CA GLY A 49 2.44 -1.67 8.75
C GLY A 49 0.93 -1.93 8.89
N LYS A 50 0.08 -0.99 8.43
CA LYS A 50 -1.37 -1.20 8.36
C LYS A 50 -1.80 -2.07 7.17
N ILE A 51 -1.15 -1.92 6.02
CA ILE A 51 -1.46 -2.73 4.83
C ILE A 51 -1.05 -4.18 5.07
N LEU A 52 0.24 -4.44 5.30
CA LEU A 52 0.79 -5.79 5.37
C LEU A 52 0.50 -6.47 6.70
N GLY A 53 0.42 -5.68 7.79
CA GLY A 53 0.06 -6.19 9.11
C GLY A 53 -1.39 -6.71 9.21
N SER A 54 -2.24 -6.40 8.24
CA SER A 54 -3.61 -6.95 8.16
C SER A 54 -3.62 -8.44 7.82
N GLY A 55 -2.56 -8.96 7.17
CA GLY A 55 -2.52 -10.34 6.67
C GLY A 55 -3.33 -10.58 5.39
N ASN A 56 -4.21 -9.65 5.02
CA ASN A 56 -5.19 -9.81 3.95
C ASN A 56 -4.78 -9.10 2.66
N MET A 57 -3.72 -8.28 2.70
CA MET A 57 -3.26 -7.50 1.55
C MET A 57 -1.78 -7.72 1.28
N ARG A 58 -1.41 -7.50 0.02
CA ARG A 58 -0.04 -7.53 -0.50
C ARG A 58 0.20 -6.23 -1.25
N VAL A 59 1.47 -5.83 -1.35
CA VAL A 59 1.86 -4.67 -2.15
C VAL A 59 2.64 -5.15 -3.36
N LEU A 60 2.10 -4.92 -4.55
CA LEU A 60 2.81 -5.12 -5.81
C LEU A 60 3.47 -3.79 -6.20
N LEU A 61 4.79 -3.74 -6.10
CA LEU A 61 5.58 -2.64 -6.62
C LEU A 61 6.00 -2.94 -8.06
N VAL A 62 5.51 -2.14 -8.98
CA VAL A 62 5.92 -2.18 -10.40
C VAL A 62 6.72 -0.92 -10.70
N ASN A 63 7.93 -1.05 -11.23
CA ASN A 63 8.66 0.04 -11.86
C ASN A 63 9.32 -0.50 -13.14
N PRO A 64 9.88 0.35 -14.01
CA PRO A 64 10.49 -0.09 -15.27
C PRO A 64 11.56 -1.19 -15.15
N ASN A 65 12.16 -1.35 -13.96
CA ASN A 65 13.25 -2.27 -13.65
C ASN A 65 12.88 -3.34 -12.58
N ILE A 66 11.74 -3.22 -11.91
CA ILE A 66 11.35 -4.01 -10.73
C ILE A 66 9.89 -4.39 -10.84
N SER A 67 9.59 -5.68 -10.68
CA SER A 67 8.24 -6.18 -10.43
C SER A 67 8.33 -7.10 -9.24
N LYS A 68 7.94 -6.61 -8.06
CA LYS A 68 8.11 -7.32 -6.80
C LYS A 68 6.85 -7.23 -5.96
N VAL A 69 6.47 -8.35 -5.36
CA VAL A 69 5.35 -8.45 -4.43
C VAL A 69 5.94 -8.54 -3.02
N PHE A 70 5.34 -7.78 -2.10
CA PHE A 70 5.66 -7.80 -0.68
C PHE A 70 4.44 -8.27 0.10
N GLU A 71 4.67 -9.17 1.05
CA GLU A 71 3.63 -9.75 1.90
C GLU A 71 3.88 -9.44 3.39
N THR A 72 2.96 -9.89 4.26
CA THR A 72 3.07 -9.77 5.71
C THR A 72 4.43 -10.27 6.23
N GLY A 73 5.08 -9.47 7.08
CA GLY A 73 6.43 -9.76 7.58
C GLY A 73 7.56 -9.17 6.73
N GLU A 74 7.26 -8.56 5.58
CA GLU A 74 8.23 -7.87 4.72
C GLU A 74 8.12 -6.33 4.78
N GLU A 75 7.52 -5.80 5.85
CA GLU A 75 7.27 -4.36 6.03
C GLU A 75 8.57 -3.54 5.93
N ASP A 76 9.59 -3.91 6.70
CA ASP A 76 10.89 -3.21 6.71
C ASP A 76 11.57 -3.24 5.34
N ALA A 77 11.43 -4.36 4.62
CA ALA A 77 12.00 -4.52 3.28
C ALA A 77 11.28 -3.61 2.27
N LEU A 78 9.96 -3.53 2.34
CA LEU A 78 9.17 -2.64 1.50
C LEU A 78 9.45 -1.17 1.81
N VAL A 79 9.48 -0.77 3.08
CA VAL A 79 9.82 0.62 3.47
C VAL A 79 11.16 1.03 2.87
N LYS A 80 12.18 0.19 3.04
CA LYS A 80 13.52 0.47 2.48
C LYS A 80 13.52 0.59 0.96
N GLU A 81 12.78 -0.26 0.25
CA GLU A 81 12.67 -0.17 -1.21
C GLU A 81 11.96 1.12 -1.63
N LEU A 82 10.92 1.55 -0.90
CA LEU A 82 10.22 2.80 -1.16
C LEU A 82 11.07 4.04 -0.85
N GLU A 83 11.96 3.99 0.14
CA GLU A 83 12.91 5.07 0.44
C GLU A 83 13.99 5.24 -0.63
N GLU A 84 14.42 4.15 -1.25
CA GLU A 84 15.40 4.16 -2.34
C GLU A 84 14.77 4.56 -3.69
N LEU A 85 13.44 4.56 -3.78
CA LEU A 85 12.69 4.89 -4.99
C LEU A 85 12.27 6.36 -5.03
N ASP A 86 12.15 6.89 -6.24
CA ASP A 86 11.51 8.20 -6.45
C ASP A 86 10.03 8.11 -5.98
N PRO A 87 9.54 9.08 -5.18
CA PRO A 87 8.15 9.11 -4.71
C PRO A 87 7.10 9.00 -5.83
N LEU A 88 7.44 9.41 -7.06
CA LEU A 88 6.57 9.22 -8.24
C LEU A 88 6.21 7.74 -8.50
N TYR A 89 7.02 6.80 -8.03
CA TYR A 89 6.76 5.37 -8.17
C TYR A 89 5.74 4.84 -7.15
N PHE A 90 5.27 5.64 -6.18
CA PHE A 90 4.16 5.24 -5.31
C PHE A 90 2.85 5.07 -6.07
N MET A 91 2.69 5.76 -7.22
CA MET A 91 1.59 5.52 -8.17
C MET A 91 1.64 4.10 -8.76
N MET A 92 2.79 3.45 -8.72
CA MET A 92 2.99 2.12 -9.28
C MET A 92 3.12 1.03 -8.20
N ALA A 93 2.88 1.39 -6.94
CA ALA A 93 2.73 0.45 -5.83
C ALA A 93 1.23 0.19 -5.64
N TYR A 94 0.78 -1.00 -6.03
CA TYR A 94 -0.62 -1.40 -6.00
C TYR A 94 -0.91 -2.30 -4.81
N LEU A 95 -2.07 -2.12 -4.18
CA LEU A 95 -2.58 -3.04 -3.18
C LEU A 95 -3.32 -4.17 -3.89
N VAL A 96 -2.96 -5.40 -3.54
CA VAL A 96 -3.54 -6.61 -4.10
C VAL A 96 -4.10 -7.43 -2.96
N ASP A 97 -5.35 -7.88 -3.11
CA ASP A 97 -5.97 -8.79 -2.14
C ASP A 97 -5.16 -10.11 -2.07
N LYS A 98 -4.98 -10.61 -0.85
CA LYS A 98 -4.38 -11.93 -0.64
C LYS A 98 -5.32 -13.06 -1.04
N ALA A 99 -6.62 -12.80 -1.25
CA ALA A 99 -7.59 -13.79 -1.70
C ALA A 99 -6.96 -14.77 -2.69
N ASP A 100 -6.81 -16.01 -2.22
CA ASP A 100 -6.45 -17.16 -3.02
C ASP A 100 -7.45 -17.18 -4.18
N HIS A 101 -7.03 -16.72 -5.36
CA HIS A 101 -7.73 -17.01 -6.60
C HIS A 101 -7.61 -18.53 -6.82
N SER A 102 -8.56 -19.23 -6.20
CA SER A 102 -8.91 -20.63 -6.40
C SER A 102 -9.62 -20.80 -7.74
#